data_AF-A0A3C0AH36-F1
#
_entry.id   AF-A0A3C0AH36-F1
#
_cell.length_a   1.000
_cell.length_b   1.000
_cell.length_c   1.000
_cell.angle_alpha   90.00
_cell.angle_beta   90.00
_cell.angle_gamma   90.00
#
_symmetry.space_group_name_H-M   'P 1'
#
loop_
_entity.id
_entity.type
_entity.pdbx_description
1 polymer ?
#
loop_
_entity_poly.entity_id
_entity_poly.type
_entity_poly.pdbx_seq_one_letter_code
_entity_poly.pdbx_strand_id
1 'polypeptide(L)'
;SGELAELYGIPREKLRDDPTLGDAPKVMLIKVDGMIEPLLEAFLERQINRAVNSGANMLIFEIDSGGGYLMSGTNLANMIADLDSRQVRTVA
;
A
#
# COMPACT_ATOMS: atom_id res chain seq x y z
N SER A 1 -19.44 -8.75 -3.93
CA SER A 1 -18.15 -8.07 -3.65
C SER A 1 -17.02 -9.05 -3.92
N GLY A 2 -16.55 -9.12 -5.17
CA GLY A 2 -15.51 -10.09 -5.59
C GLY A 2 -14.59 -9.61 -6.71
N GLU A 3 -14.89 -8.48 -7.35
CA GLU A 3 -14.17 -8.02 -8.56
C GLU A 3 -12.72 -7.59 -8.31
N LEU A 4 -12.37 -7.07 -7.13
CA LEU A 4 -11.04 -6.51 -6.90
C LEU A 4 -9.96 -7.56 -6.59
N ALA A 5 -10.31 -8.64 -5.89
CA ALA A 5 -9.38 -9.74 -5.62
C ALA A 5 -8.98 -10.47 -6.91
N GLU A 6 -9.93 -10.59 -7.83
CA GLU A 6 -9.71 -11.17 -9.16
C GLU A 6 -8.88 -10.23 -10.05
N LEU A 7 -9.11 -8.91 -9.96
CA LEU A 7 -8.35 -7.92 -10.73
C LEU A 7 -6.86 -7.85 -10.36
N TYR A 8 -6.52 -8.03 -9.08
CA TYR A 8 -5.14 -7.92 -8.58
C TYR A 8 -4.47 -9.28 -8.31
N GLY A 9 -5.12 -10.39 -8.67
CA GLY A 9 -4.55 -11.74 -8.53
C GLY A 9 -4.25 -12.16 -7.09
N ILE A 10 -4.91 -11.56 -6.10
CA ILE A 10 -4.67 -11.88 -4.70
C ILE A 10 -5.36 -13.22 -4.39
N PRO A 11 -4.62 -14.27 -3.99
CA PRO A 11 -5.22 -15.56 -3.65
C PRO A 11 -6.24 -15.36 -2.52
N ARG A 12 -7.46 -15.91 -2.68
CA ARG A 12 -8.52 -15.84 -1.65
C ARG A 12 -8.07 -16.34 -0.28
N GLU A 13 -7.05 -17.20 -0.24
CA GLU A 13 -6.43 -17.72 0.97
C GLU A 13 -5.64 -16.65 1.75
N LYS A 14 -5.08 -15.64 1.06
CA LYS A 14 -4.46 -14.46 1.70
C LYS A 14 -5.49 -13.43 2.18
N LEU A 15 -6.74 -13.56 1.73
CA LEU A 15 -7.89 -12.78 2.21
C LEU A 15 -8.62 -13.45 3.39
N ARG A 16 -8.12 -14.60 3.89
CA ARG A 16 -8.75 -15.35 4.99
C ARG A 16 -8.66 -14.63 6.34
N ASP A 17 -7.63 -13.81 6.54
CA ASP A 17 -7.67 -12.80 7.59
C ASP A 17 -8.50 -11.65 7.04
N ASP A 18 -9.56 -11.28 7.76
CA ASP A 18 -10.45 -10.18 7.38
C ASP A 18 -9.61 -8.92 7.05
N PRO A 19 -9.39 -8.61 5.75
CA PRO A 19 -8.49 -7.54 5.35
C PRO A 19 -9.13 -6.18 5.58
N THR A 20 -10.41 -6.20 5.93
CA THR A 20 -11.29 -5.05 5.99
C THR A 20 -11.70 -4.75 7.41
N LEU A 21 -11.13 -5.49 8.38
CA LEU A 21 -11.35 -5.34 9.81
C LEU A 21 -12.85 -5.47 10.19
N GLY A 22 -13.64 -6.18 9.37
CA GLY A 22 -15.08 -6.32 9.52
C GLY A 22 -15.94 -5.40 8.64
N ASP A 23 -15.34 -4.45 7.92
CA ASP A 23 -16.02 -3.50 7.04
C ASP A 23 -15.97 -3.89 5.55
N ALA A 24 -16.56 -3.10 4.64
CA ALA A 24 -16.33 -3.29 3.20
C ALA A 24 -14.89 -2.86 2.83
N PRO A 25 -14.19 -3.59 1.94
CA PRO A 25 -12.83 -3.23 1.52
C PRO A 25 -12.83 -1.88 0.79
N LYS A 26 -12.07 -0.92 1.33
CA LYS A 26 -11.72 0.36 0.70
C LYS A 26 -10.24 0.30 0.34
N VAL A 27 -9.99 -0.19 -0.86
CA VAL A 27 -8.65 -0.52 -1.35
C VAL A 27 -8.11 0.65 -2.17
N MET A 28 -6.84 1.00 -1.94
CA MET A 28 -6.10 1.93 -2.80
C MET A 28 -4.85 1.26 -3.36
N LEU A 29 -4.66 1.38 -4.68
CA LEU A 29 -3.44 1.00 -5.37
C LEU A 29 -2.48 2.19 -5.43
N ILE A 30 -1.25 1.98 -4.98
CA ILE A 30 -0.15 2.96 -5.04
C ILE A 30 0.96 2.34 -5.89
N LYS A 31 1.22 2.93 -7.06
CA LYS A 31 2.33 2.49 -7.92
C LYS A 31 3.64 3.14 -7.46
N VAL A 32 4.66 2.31 -7.28
CA VAL A 32 6.04 2.71 -7.03
C VAL A 32 6.83 2.37 -8.30
N ASP A 33 6.83 3.31 -9.24
CA ASP A 33 7.44 3.16 -10.56
C ASP A 33 8.72 4.01 -10.66
N GLY A 34 9.80 3.39 -11.11
CA GLY A 34 11.09 4.04 -11.33
C GLY A 34 12.00 4.08 -10.10
N MET A 35 12.99 4.97 -10.14
CA MET A 35 13.97 5.11 -9.05
C MET A 35 13.34 5.81 -7.84
N ILE A 36 13.53 5.22 -6.66
CA ILE A 36 13.08 5.81 -5.39
C ILE A 36 14.03 6.95 -5.01
N GLU A 37 13.67 8.15 -5.43
CA GLU A 37 14.35 9.40 -5.12
C GLU A 37 13.56 10.30 -4.19
N PRO A 38 14.17 11.31 -3.53
CA PRO A 38 13.48 12.13 -2.53
C PRO A 38 12.16 12.75 -3.01
N LEU A 39 12.08 13.09 -4.30
CA LEU A 39 10.85 13.61 -4.89
C LEU A 39 9.73 12.55 -4.95
N LEU A 40 10.07 11.34 -5.39
CA LEU A 40 9.12 10.21 -5.44
C LEU A 40 8.73 9.77 -4.04
N GLU A 41 9.69 9.67 -3.12
CA GLU A 41 9.47 9.40 -1.70
C GLU A 41 8.43 10.36 -1.10
N ALA A 42 8.65 11.67 -1.21
CA ALA A 42 7.72 12.67 -0.70
C ALA A 42 6.35 12.61 -1.39
N PHE A 43 6.30 12.23 -2.67
CA PHE A 43 5.04 12.00 -3.37
C PHE A 43 4.29 10.79 -2.82
N LEU A 44 4.96 9.66 -2.61
CA LEU A 44 4.39 8.43 -2.08
C LEU A 44 3.88 8.62 -0.65
N GLU A 45 4.64 9.32 0.19
CA GLU A 45 4.19 9.72 1.54
C GLU A 45 2.84 10.45 1.48
N ARG A 46 2.70 11.43 0.59
CA ARG A 46 1.43 12.17 0.41
C ARG A 46 0.30 11.28 -0.10
N GLN A 47 0.59 10.29 -0.96
CA GLN A 47 -0.42 9.34 -1.44
C GLN A 47 -0.92 8.43 -0.31
N ILE A 48 0.01 7.87 0.48
CA ILE A 48 -0.29 7.04 1.65
C ILE A 48 -1.18 7.82 2.61
N ASN A 49 -0.74 9.02 3.01
CA ASN A 49 -1.49 9.86 3.94
C ASN A 49 -2.90 10.20 3.44
N ARG A 50 -3.06 10.52 2.15
CA ARG A 50 -4.39 10.77 1.57
C ARG A 50 -5.27 9.52 1.57
N ALA A 51 -4.72 8.36 1.23
CA ALA A 51 -5.47 7.12 1.20
C ALA A 51 -5.99 6.77 2.60
N VAL A 52 -5.12 6.82 3.61
CA VAL A 52 -5.49 6.58 5.01
C VAL A 52 -6.56 7.58 5.47
N ASN A 53 -6.35 8.88 5.23
CA ASN A 53 -7.31 9.92 5.62
C ASN A 53 -8.67 9.81 4.88
N SER A 54 -8.69 9.19 3.70
CA SER A 54 -9.93 8.89 2.97
C SER A 54 -10.67 7.63 3.47
N GLY A 55 -10.10 6.95 4.48
CA GLY A 55 -10.65 5.74 5.08
C GLY A 55 -10.33 4.47 4.31
N ALA A 56 -9.24 4.45 3.53
CA ALA A 56 -8.74 3.20 2.96
C ALA A 56 -8.29 2.27 4.08
N ASN A 57 -8.82 1.04 4.10
CA ASN A 57 -8.43 -0.01 5.05
C ASN A 57 -7.47 -1.02 4.43
N MET A 58 -7.14 -0.87 3.14
CA MET A 58 -6.13 -1.65 2.45
C MET A 58 -5.35 -0.79 1.46
N LEU A 59 -4.02 -0.85 1.53
CA LEU A 59 -3.11 -0.27 0.55
C LEU A 59 -2.36 -1.39 -0.18
N ILE A 60 -2.41 -1.37 -1.50
CA ILE A 60 -1.63 -2.26 -2.36
C ILE A 60 -0.53 -1.42 -3.00
N PHE A 61 0.72 -1.80 -2.79
CA PHE A 61 1.87 -1.21 -3.44
C PHE A 61 2.28 -2.07 -4.62
N GLU A 62 2.17 -1.54 -5.83
CA GLU A 62 2.70 -2.19 -7.03
C GLU A 62 4.10 -1.63 -7.28
N ILE A 63 5.13 -2.42 -6.97
CA ILE A 63 6.52 -1.98 -7.03
C ILE A 63 7.17 -2.47 -8.32
N ASP A 64 7.43 -1.53 -9.22
CA ASP A 64 8.30 -1.72 -10.38
C ASP A 64 9.45 -0.70 -10.28
N SER A 65 10.46 -1.07 -9.51
CA SER A 65 11.57 -0.19 -9.19
C SER A 65 12.89 -0.82 -9.57
N GLY A 66 13.70 -0.06 -10.31
CA GLY A 66 15.13 -0.37 -10.52
C GLY A 66 16.00 -0.18 -9.27
N GLY A 67 15.38 0.12 -8.11
CA GLY A 67 16.03 0.52 -6.87
C GLY A 67 15.93 2.03 -6.63
N GLY A 68 16.94 2.62 -6.01
CA GLY A 68 16.95 4.05 -5.72
C GLY A 68 17.99 4.41 -4.68
N TYR A 69 17.85 5.59 -4.09
CA TYR A 69 18.71 5.97 -2.97
C TYR A 69 18.35 5.14 -1.74
N LEU A 70 19.36 4.57 -1.09
CA LEU A 70 19.18 3.73 0.10
C LEU A 70 18.32 4.42 1.15
N MET A 71 18.59 5.70 1.44
CA MET A 71 17.82 6.47 2.43
C MET A 71 16.35 6.58 2.05
N SER A 72 16.04 6.96 0.81
CA SER A 72 14.66 7.11 0.35
C SER A 72 13.90 5.78 0.32
N GLY A 73 14.56 4.70 -0.06
CA GLY A 73 13.99 3.35 0.01
C GLY A 73 13.73 2.90 1.45
N THR A 74 14.67 3.13 2.36
CA THR A 74 14.51 2.83 3.79
C THR A 74 13.39 3.65 4.42
N ASN A 75 13.30 4.94 4.11
CA ASN A 75 12.23 5.81 4.60
C ASN A 75 10.86 5.32 4.11
N LEU A 76 10.73 4.97 2.83
CA LEU A 76 9.49 4.39 2.29
C LEU A 76 9.10 3.09 3.00
N ALA A 77 10.06 2.18 3.20
CA ALA A 77 9.81 0.93 3.92
C ALA A 77 9.34 1.20 5.36
N ASN A 78 9.97 2.13 6.06
CA ASN A 78 9.57 2.53 7.42
C ASN A 78 8.16 3.15 7.43
N MET A 79 7.85 4.05 6.50
CA MET A 79 6.50 4.63 6.38
C MET A 79 5.42 3.55 6.21
N ILE A 80 5.69 2.52 5.41
CA ILE A 80 4.75 1.39 5.21
C ILE A 80 4.64 0.55 6.48
N ALA A 81 5.74 0.30 7.17
CA ALA A 81 5.78 -0.50 8.40
C ALA A 81 5.12 0.21 9.61
N ASP A 82 5.18 1.54 9.65
CA ASP A 82 4.64 2.36 10.74
C ASP A 82 3.11 2.58 10.65
N LEU A 83 2.46 2.15 9.55
CA LEU A 83 1.00 2.19 9.44
C LEU A 83 0.34 1.33 10.52
N ASP A 84 -0.68 1.86 11.20
CA ASP A 84 -1.42 1.09 12.21
C ASP A 84 -2.12 -0.10 11.54
N SER A 85 -1.56 -1.29 11.73
CA SER A 85 -2.09 -2.55 11.20
C SER A 85 -3.52 -2.88 11.66
N ARG A 86 -4.03 -2.20 12.69
CA ARG A 86 -5.43 -2.28 13.13
C ARG A 86 -6.37 -1.34 12.37
N GLN A 87 -5.83 -0.46 11.52
CA GLN A 87 -6.60 0.47 10.69
C GLN A 87 -6.39 0.18 9.20
N VAL A 88 -5.18 -0.18 8.79
CA VAL A 88 -4.80 -0.33 7.39
C VAL A 88 -3.96 -1.59 7.21
N ARG A 89 -4.39 -2.46 6.29
CA ARG A 89 -3.59 -3.59 5.83
C ARG A 89 -2.74 -3.17 4.64
N THR A 90 -1.50 -3.65 4.56
CA THR A 90 -0.60 -3.37 3.45
C THR A 90 -0.24 -4.66 2.72
N VAL A 91 -0.16 -4.56 1.38
CA VAL A 91 0.35 -5.60 0.49
C VAL A 91 1.33 -4.93 -0.45
N ALA A 92 2.51 -5.51 -0.65
CA ALA A 92 3.55 -5.01 -1.54
C ALA A 92 4.15 -6.17 -2.34
#